data_AF-A0A022QSD8-F1
#
_entry.id   AF-A0A022QSD8-F1
#
_cell.length_a   1.000
_cell.length_b   1.000
_cell.length_c   1.000
_cell.angle_alpha   90.00
_cell.angle_beta   90.00
_cell.angle_gamma   90.00
#
_symmetry.space_group_name_H-M   'P 1'
#
loop_
_entity.id
_entity.type
_entity.pdbx_description
1 polymer ?
#
loop_
_entity_poly.entity_id
_entity_poly.type
_entity_poly.pdbx_seq_one_letter_code
_entity_poly.pdbx_strand_id
1 'polypeptide(L)'
;MRKIIINLLLPHLHQPLLPICAFVIIIFCLFVNTAAAAGEQNSTTPFSPITEAISPAGTIQQEAAASRKPAHMGSSNKKLLIPLLIAAASIVLGGGLVFFLLFYIYYYRKSNLHKHQHSTCLSRKRSVSVMEYKTLELATDNFQESNILGSGGFGCVYKAKLQPNFYVAVKRLAAGHPDSITEFQTEVDILSKIEHPNIISLLGYSILDQTRLLVYELMPFGSLETQLHGPSRGSALTWNLRMKIALDIA
;
A
#
# COMPACT_ATOMS: atom_id res chain seq x y z
N MET A 1 23.41 0.43 31.13
CA MET A 1 22.08 1.04 30.90
C MET A 1 22.21 2.18 29.90
N ARG A 2 22.53 1.90 28.64
CA ARG A 2 22.84 2.98 27.66
C ARG A 2 21.74 3.21 26.62
N LYS A 3 20.75 2.32 26.48
CA LYS A 3 19.83 2.35 25.34
C LYS A 3 18.40 2.68 25.75
N ILE A 4 17.79 3.57 24.97
CA ILE A 4 16.42 4.06 25.15
C ILE A 4 15.52 3.39 24.11
N ILE A 5 14.29 3.02 24.51
CA ILE A 5 13.25 2.57 23.59
C ILE A 5 12.59 3.83 23.02
N ILE A 6 12.52 3.97 21.69
CA ILE A 6 12.01 5.16 20.96
C ILE A 6 10.53 5.51 21.26
N ASN A 7 9.84 4.72 22.09
CA ASN A 7 8.45 4.96 22.50
C ASN A 7 8.22 6.29 23.28
N LEU A 8 9.27 7.11 23.46
CA LEU A 8 9.23 8.44 24.07
C LEU A 8 9.36 9.61 23.08
N LEU A 9 9.52 9.40 21.76
CA LEU A 9 9.90 10.50 20.86
C LEU A 9 8.96 10.85 19.71
N LEU A 10 7.86 10.14 19.44
CA LEU A 10 6.95 10.58 18.36
C LEU A 10 5.48 10.17 18.53
N PRO A 11 4.62 11.07 19.05
CA PRO A 11 3.18 11.06 18.74
C PRO A 11 2.80 12.01 17.58
N HIS A 12 3.74 12.77 17.00
CA HIS A 12 3.38 13.89 16.08
C HIS A 12 4.26 14.07 14.83
N LEU A 13 4.47 13.02 14.04
CA LEU A 13 4.68 13.21 12.59
C LEU A 13 3.65 12.38 11.82
N HIS A 14 2.42 12.84 11.91
CA HIS A 14 1.34 12.40 11.04
C HIS A 14 1.34 13.27 9.79
N GLN A 15 2.12 12.89 8.78
CA GLN A 15 1.76 13.17 7.39
C GLN A 15 2.14 11.95 6.53
N PRO A 16 1.18 11.09 6.17
CA PRO A 16 1.36 10.25 5.01
C PRO A 16 1.27 11.13 3.78
N LEU A 17 2.39 11.30 3.09
CA LEU A 17 2.44 11.71 1.70
C LEU A 17 1.55 10.75 0.90
N LEU A 18 0.34 11.19 0.58
CA LEU A 18 -0.45 10.74 -0.56
C LEU A 18 0.10 11.47 -1.80
N PRO A 19 0.87 10.82 -2.69
CA PRO A 19 0.87 11.29 -4.08
C PRO A 19 0.82 10.18 -5.12
N ILE A 20 0.31 8.98 -4.81
CA ILE A 20 0.13 7.93 -5.84
C ILE A 20 -1.36 7.70 -6.15
N CYS A 21 -2.24 7.71 -5.15
CA CYS A 21 -3.69 7.57 -5.39
C CYS A 21 -4.33 8.84 -5.96
N ALA A 22 -3.84 10.03 -5.59
CA ALA A 22 -4.35 11.29 -6.13
C ALA A 22 -3.99 11.49 -7.62
N PHE A 23 -2.83 11.00 -8.06
CA PHE A 23 -2.40 11.11 -9.47
C PHE A 23 -3.26 10.27 -10.42
N VAL A 24 -3.70 9.08 -9.99
CA VAL A 24 -4.57 8.21 -10.81
C VAL A 24 -5.99 8.77 -10.92
N ILE A 25 -6.51 9.39 -9.84
CA ILE A 25 -7.84 10.01 -9.84
C ILE A 25 -7.85 11.31 -10.67
N ILE A 26 -6.78 12.12 -10.60
CA ILE A 26 -6.67 13.35 -11.40
C ILE A 26 -6.54 13.05 -12.90
N ILE A 27 -5.77 12.02 -13.28
CA ILE A 27 -5.67 11.60 -14.69
C ILE A 27 -7.02 11.05 -15.21
N PHE A 28 -7.77 10.33 -14.36
CA PHE A 28 -9.10 9.84 -14.72
C PHE A 28 -10.12 10.98 -14.89
N CYS A 29 -10.07 12.01 -14.04
CA CYS A 29 -10.93 13.20 -14.14
C CYS A 29 -10.62 14.08 -15.36
N LEU A 30 -9.35 14.21 -15.77
CA LEU A 30 -8.97 14.93 -16.99
C LEU A 30 -9.42 14.20 -18.26
N PHE A 31 -9.41 12.86 -18.25
CA PHE A 31 -9.84 12.06 -19.40
C PHE A 31 -11.36 12.08 -19.61
N VAL A 32 -12.16 12.10 -18.53
CA VAL A 32 -13.63 12.18 -18.62
C VAL A 32 -14.11 13.57 -19.04
N ASN A 33 -13.44 14.65 -18.60
CA ASN A 33 -13.87 16.01 -18.92
C ASN A 33 -13.50 16.50 -20.34
N THR A 34 -12.68 15.76 -21.09
CA THR A 34 -12.34 16.14 -22.49
C THR A 34 -13.37 15.62 -23.51
N ALA A 35 -14.31 14.76 -23.09
CA ALA A 35 -15.39 14.25 -23.95
C ALA A 35 -16.65 15.17 -23.98
N ALA A 36 -16.68 16.26 -23.21
CA ALA A 36 -17.85 17.13 -23.07
C ALA A 36 -17.76 18.47 -23.83
N ALA A 37 -16.67 18.74 -24.56
CA ALA A 37 -16.42 20.04 -25.20
C ALA A 37 -16.16 19.96 -26.71
N ALA A 38 -16.88 19.08 -27.43
CA ALA A 38 -16.85 19.05 -28.90
C ALA A 38 -18.26 18.76 -29.44
N GLY A 39 -19.15 19.75 -29.32
CA GLY A 39 -20.52 19.61 -29.80
C GLY A 39 -21.32 20.90 -29.67
N GLU A 40 -20.83 22.01 -30.21
CA GLU A 40 -21.63 23.23 -30.37
C GLU A 40 -21.69 23.61 -31.84
N GLN A 41 -22.90 23.57 -32.37
CA GLN A 41 -23.23 23.83 -33.77
C GLN A 41 -23.44 25.32 -34.00
N ASN A 42 -22.73 25.88 -34.99
CA ASN A 42 -23.17 27.10 -35.65
C ASN A 42 -24.16 26.74 -36.76
N SER A 43 -25.39 27.24 -36.67
CA SER A 43 -26.33 27.29 -37.79
C SER A 43 -27.15 28.57 -37.69
N THR A 44 -26.74 29.55 -38.50
CA THR A 44 -27.54 30.73 -38.85
C THR A 44 -28.43 30.35 -40.05
N THR A 45 -29.68 30.80 -39.96
CA THR A 45 -30.84 30.82 -40.88
C THR A 45 -30.52 31.16 -42.35
N PRO A 46 -31.41 30.92 -43.37
CA PRO A 46 -32.83 31.28 -43.35
C PRO A 46 -33.87 30.41 -44.11
N PHE A 47 -35.12 30.86 -43.94
CA PHE A 47 -36.42 30.35 -44.36
C PHE A 47 -36.64 30.16 -45.88
N SER A 48 -37.42 29.10 -46.17
CA SER A 48 -38.47 28.83 -47.19
C SER A 48 -38.40 29.43 -48.61
N PRO A 49 -38.86 28.67 -49.64
CA PRO A 49 -40.27 28.86 -50.06
C PRO A 49 -41.02 27.60 -50.55
N ILE A 50 -42.33 27.78 -50.67
CA ILE A 50 -43.40 26.84 -51.05
C ILE A 50 -43.57 26.76 -52.59
N THR A 51 -43.94 25.55 -53.03
CA THR A 51 -44.75 25.07 -54.19
C THR A 51 -45.15 26.01 -55.34
N GLU A 52 -45.08 25.44 -56.55
CA GLU A 52 -46.12 25.35 -57.61
C GLU A 52 -45.77 25.85 -59.04
N ALA A 53 -45.92 24.90 -59.99
CA ALA A 53 -46.31 24.94 -61.42
C ALA A 53 -45.77 26.00 -62.40
N ILE A 54 -45.34 25.54 -63.60
CA ILE A 54 -45.98 25.72 -64.92
C ILE A 54 -45.10 25.10 -66.05
N SER A 55 -45.78 24.47 -67.02
CA SER A 55 -45.40 23.94 -68.36
C SER A 55 -44.44 24.83 -69.21
N PRO A 56 -43.87 24.41 -70.38
CA PRO A 56 -44.52 23.63 -71.44
C PRO A 56 -43.67 22.61 -72.26
N ALA A 57 -44.44 21.74 -72.95
CA ALA A 57 -44.33 21.18 -74.31
C ALA A 57 -42.96 20.78 -74.92
N GLY A 58 -42.88 19.53 -75.39
CA GLY A 58 -41.85 19.05 -76.31
C GLY A 58 -41.95 17.55 -76.61
N THR A 59 -42.28 17.19 -77.85
CA THR A 59 -42.78 15.91 -78.34
C THR A 59 -41.68 14.87 -78.69
N ILE A 60 -42.08 13.58 -78.78
CA ILE A 60 -41.62 12.48 -79.69
C ILE A 60 -40.74 11.33 -79.11
N GLN A 61 -41.43 10.19 -78.92
CA GLN A 61 -41.22 8.79 -79.38
C GLN A 61 -40.13 7.82 -78.86
N GLN A 62 -40.62 6.57 -78.64
CA GLN A 62 -40.08 5.21 -78.92
C GLN A 62 -38.71 4.79 -78.30
N GLU A 63 -38.42 3.53 -77.96
CA GLU A 63 -39.05 2.22 -78.13
C GLU A 63 -38.49 1.26 -77.06
N ALA A 64 -39.15 0.12 -76.90
CA ALA A 64 -38.75 -1.02 -76.07
C ALA A 64 -37.39 -1.63 -76.44
N ALA A 65 -36.68 -2.20 -75.46
CA ALA A 65 -36.00 -3.49 -75.60
C ALA A 65 -35.54 -4.03 -74.23
N ALA A 66 -35.98 -5.24 -73.93
CA ALA A 66 -35.61 -6.00 -72.74
C ALA A 66 -34.14 -6.45 -72.78
N SER A 67 -33.46 -6.46 -71.62
CA SER A 67 -32.36 -7.39 -71.36
C SER A 67 -32.17 -7.65 -69.86
N ARG A 68 -31.79 -8.88 -69.51
CA ARG A 68 -31.89 -9.53 -68.19
C ARG A 68 -30.68 -9.27 -67.27
N LYS A 69 -30.98 -9.03 -65.96
CA LYS A 69 -30.27 -9.41 -64.69
C LYS A 69 -28.82 -8.90 -64.44
N PRO A 70 -28.36 -8.73 -63.16
CA PRO A 70 -28.80 -9.41 -61.94
C PRO A 70 -29.16 -8.50 -60.74
N ALA A 71 -29.67 -9.16 -59.70
CA ALA A 71 -30.16 -8.59 -58.45
C ALA A 71 -29.12 -7.70 -57.74
N HIS A 72 -29.49 -6.45 -57.51
CA HIS A 72 -28.76 -5.52 -56.66
C HIS A 72 -29.11 -5.79 -55.18
N MET A 73 -28.28 -6.58 -54.52
CA MET A 73 -28.31 -6.80 -53.06
C MET A 73 -28.12 -5.45 -52.35
N GLY A 74 -28.97 -5.17 -51.35
CA GLY A 74 -29.18 -3.87 -50.72
C GLY A 74 -27.91 -3.14 -50.27
N SER A 75 -27.85 -1.86 -50.63
CA SER A 75 -26.81 -0.89 -50.25
C SER A 75 -26.72 -0.76 -48.72
N SER A 76 -25.61 -1.23 -48.16
CA SER A 76 -25.33 -1.24 -46.73
C SER A 76 -25.20 0.17 -46.13
N ASN A 77 -25.68 0.32 -44.89
CA ASN A 77 -25.50 1.47 -43.99
C ASN A 77 -24.03 1.61 -43.53
N LYS A 78 -23.09 1.72 -44.47
CA LYS A 78 -21.63 1.83 -44.23
C LYS A 78 -21.20 3.03 -43.39
N LYS A 79 -22.08 4.03 -43.22
CA LYS A 79 -21.85 5.20 -42.37
C LYS A 79 -21.92 4.90 -40.86
N LEU A 80 -22.54 3.78 -40.45
CA LEU A 80 -22.71 3.41 -39.03
C LEU A 80 -21.74 2.33 -38.53
N LEU A 81 -21.04 1.63 -39.44
CA LEU A 81 -20.13 0.55 -39.08
C LEU A 81 -18.82 1.04 -38.43
N ILE A 82 -18.27 2.17 -38.90
CA ILE A 82 -16.99 2.71 -38.43
C ILE A 82 -17.05 3.15 -36.94
N PRO A 83 -18.03 3.96 -36.47
CA PRO A 83 -18.07 4.37 -35.06
C PRO A 83 -18.35 3.20 -34.11
N LEU A 84 -19.10 2.18 -34.55
CA LEU A 84 -19.37 0.98 -33.75
C LEU A 84 -18.10 0.16 -33.49
N LEU A 85 -17.21 0.06 -34.49
CA LEU A 85 -15.93 -0.62 -34.35
C LEU A 85 -14.97 0.12 -33.40
N ILE A 86 -14.95 1.46 -33.46
CA ILE A 86 -14.13 2.29 -32.57
C ILE A 86 -14.62 2.20 -31.12
N ALA A 87 -15.94 2.22 -30.91
CA ALA A 87 -16.55 2.04 -29.59
C ALA A 87 -16.24 0.65 -29.01
N ALA A 88 -16.35 -0.41 -29.83
CA ALA A 88 -16.01 -1.77 -29.41
C ALA A 88 -14.52 -1.93 -29.07
N ALA A 89 -13.61 -1.36 -29.88
CA ALA A 89 -12.18 -1.41 -29.62
C ALA A 89 -11.79 -0.70 -28.31
N SER A 90 -12.42 0.43 -28.02
CA SER A 90 -12.19 1.19 -26.77
C SER A 90 -12.59 0.41 -25.52
N ILE A 91 -13.70 -0.34 -25.58
CA ILE A 91 -14.18 -1.16 -24.46
C ILE A 91 -13.22 -2.33 -24.20
N VAL A 92 -12.68 -2.94 -25.24
CA VAL A 92 -11.71 -4.06 -25.11
C VAL A 92 -10.38 -3.57 -24.54
N LEU A 93 -9.88 -2.44 -25.01
CA LEU A 93 -8.63 -1.85 -24.51
C LEU A 93 -8.78 -1.35 -23.06
N GLY A 94 -9.88 -0.66 -22.75
CA GLY A 94 -10.16 -0.17 -21.39
C GLY A 94 -10.42 -1.30 -20.40
N GLY A 95 -11.26 -2.27 -20.76
CA GLY A 95 -11.56 -3.44 -19.93
C GLY A 95 -10.34 -4.33 -19.71
N GLY A 96 -9.51 -4.53 -20.75
CA GLY A 96 -8.25 -5.25 -20.64
C GLY A 96 -7.26 -4.56 -19.71
N LEU A 97 -7.14 -3.23 -19.77
CA LEU A 97 -6.28 -2.47 -18.88
C LEU A 97 -6.75 -2.57 -17.42
N VAL A 98 -8.06 -2.43 -17.16
CA VAL A 98 -8.62 -2.56 -15.81
C VAL A 98 -8.42 -3.97 -15.27
N PHE A 99 -8.69 -5.01 -16.08
CA PHE A 99 -8.45 -6.40 -15.70
C PHE A 99 -6.96 -6.66 -15.40
N PHE A 100 -6.05 -6.14 -16.23
CA PHE A 100 -4.62 -6.26 -16.01
C PHE A 100 -4.19 -5.53 -14.73
N LEU A 101 -4.72 -4.35 -14.43
CA LEU A 101 -4.44 -3.62 -13.20
C LEU A 101 -4.99 -4.36 -11.97
N LEU A 102 -6.20 -4.91 -12.03
CA LEU A 102 -6.78 -5.70 -10.94
C LEU A 102 -6.01 -7.01 -10.73
N PHE A 103 -5.61 -7.68 -11.81
CA PHE A 103 -4.79 -8.89 -11.76
C PHE A 103 -3.39 -8.58 -11.22
N TYR A 104 -2.78 -7.48 -11.67
CA TYR A 104 -1.49 -6.99 -11.18
C TYR A 104 -1.59 -6.67 -9.69
N ILE A 105 -2.61 -5.92 -9.24
CA ILE A 105 -2.83 -5.62 -7.82
C ILE A 105 -3.08 -6.91 -7.04
N TYR A 106 -3.91 -7.83 -7.53
CA TYR A 106 -4.16 -9.13 -6.89
C TYR A 106 -2.85 -9.92 -6.76
N TYR A 107 -2.05 -9.99 -7.81
CA TYR A 107 -0.78 -10.71 -7.84
C TYR A 107 0.26 -10.04 -6.93
N TYR A 108 0.37 -8.71 -6.95
CA TYR A 108 1.23 -7.92 -6.07
C TYR A 108 0.81 -8.01 -4.59
N ARG A 109 -0.49 -8.14 -4.33
CA ARG A 109 -1.00 -8.40 -2.96
C ARG A 109 -0.71 -9.83 -2.53
N LYS A 110 -0.77 -10.80 -3.44
CA LYS A 110 -0.48 -12.22 -3.17
C LYS A 110 1.02 -12.48 -2.95
N SER A 111 1.91 -11.83 -3.72
CA SER A 111 3.36 -12.02 -3.60
C SER A 111 3.95 -11.46 -2.30
N ASN A 112 3.28 -10.50 -1.65
CA ASN A 112 3.66 -10.02 -0.32
C ASN A 112 3.26 -10.98 0.83
N LEU A 113 2.40 -11.97 0.57
CA LEU A 113 1.94 -12.90 1.61
C LEU A 113 2.86 -14.12 1.78
N HIS A 114 3.78 -14.36 0.85
CA HIS A 114 4.48 -15.65 0.76
C HIS A 114 6.00 -15.59 0.88
N LYS A 115 6.55 -14.58 1.57
CA LYS A 115 7.98 -14.60 1.94
C LYS A 115 8.20 -15.46 3.19
N HIS A 116 7.91 -16.76 3.08
CA HIS A 116 8.60 -17.77 3.86
C HIS A 116 10.03 -17.83 3.33
N GLN A 117 10.91 -16.97 3.84
CA GLN A 117 12.35 -17.12 3.62
C GLN A 117 13.05 -17.36 4.94
N HIS A 118 13.25 -18.65 5.19
CA HIS A 118 14.32 -19.23 5.96
C HIS A 118 15.64 -18.49 5.70
N SER A 119 16.21 -17.85 6.72
CA SER A 119 17.60 -17.35 6.70
C SER A 119 18.15 -17.23 8.12
N THR A 120 18.85 -18.28 8.54
CA THR A 120 19.85 -18.27 9.60
C THR A 120 21.14 -17.62 9.07
N CYS A 121 21.63 -16.55 9.70
CA CYS A 121 23.00 -16.37 10.19
C CYS A 121 23.29 -14.87 10.40
N LEU A 122 23.35 -14.46 11.68
CA LEU A 122 23.71 -13.11 12.10
C LEU A 122 25.21 -12.86 11.82
N SER A 123 25.55 -12.46 10.60
CA SER A 123 26.87 -11.89 10.28
C SER A 123 26.78 -10.38 10.22
N ARG A 124 27.69 -9.75 10.98
CA ARG A 124 28.07 -8.35 11.25
C ARG A 124 27.90 -7.29 10.14
N LYS A 125 26.76 -7.26 9.47
CA LYS A 125 26.20 -6.09 8.78
C LYS A 125 24.72 -6.11 9.15
N ARG A 126 24.36 -5.48 10.29
CA ARG A 126 23.03 -5.61 10.92
C ARG A 126 21.96 -4.90 10.08
N SER A 127 21.52 -5.53 9.01
CA SER A 127 20.22 -5.26 8.42
C SER A 127 19.15 -5.95 9.27
N VAL A 128 18.04 -5.25 9.54
CA VAL A 128 16.86 -5.83 10.21
C VAL A 128 16.38 -7.05 9.43
N SER A 129 16.35 -8.22 10.06
CA SER A 129 15.98 -9.48 9.41
C SER A 129 14.52 -9.87 9.64
N VAL A 130 13.87 -10.43 8.61
CA VAL A 130 12.59 -11.12 8.80
C VAL A 130 12.86 -12.46 9.50
N MET A 131 12.12 -12.73 10.57
CA MET A 131 12.24 -13.95 11.36
C MET A 131 10.94 -14.76 11.29
N GLU A 132 11.06 -16.08 11.43
CA GLU A 132 9.89 -16.96 11.44
C GLU A 132 9.16 -16.87 12.79
N TYR A 133 7.83 -16.71 12.73
CA TYR A 133 6.99 -16.63 13.93
C TYR A 133 7.19 -17.83 14.85
N LYS A 134 7.23 -19.04 14.30
CA LYS A 134 7.38 -20.28 15.07
C LYS A 134 8.70 -20.32 15.84
N THR A 135 9.76 -19.76 15.27
CA THR A 135 11.06 -19.63 15.95
C THR A 135 10.96 -18.70 17.16
N LEU A 136 10.28 -17.56 17.02
CA LEU A 136 10.10 -16.61 18.12
C LEU A 136 9.12 -17.11 19.19
N GLU A 137 8.07 -17.83 18.78
CA GLU A 137 7.15 -18.51 19.70
C GLU A 137 7.90 -19.51 20.56
N LEU A 138 8.70 -20.41 19.97
CA LEU A 138 9.51 -21.36 20.73
C LEU A 138 10.57 -20.67 21.60
N ALA A 139 11.23 -19.62 21.09
CA ALA A 139 12.24 -18.89 21.83
C ALA A 139 11.67 -18.15 23.06
N THR A 140 10.39 -17.78 23.04
CA THR A 140 9.66 -17.16 24.16
C THR A 140 8.95 -18.17 25.06
N ASP A 141 9.16 -19.47 24.82
CA ASP A 141 8.43 -20.57 25.44
C ASP A 141 6.90 -20.41 25.28
N ASN A 142 6.46 -20.28 24.02
CA ASN A 142 5.07 -20.07 23.63
C ASN A 142 4.45 -18.80 24.25
N PHE A 143 5.21 -17.71 24.31
CA PHE A 143 4.80 -16.44 24.95
C PHE A 143 4.36 -16.62 26.41
N GLN A 144 5.05 -17.48 27.17
CA GLN A 144 4.78 -17.70 28.59
C GLN A 144 4.84 -16.39 29.40
N GLU A 145 3.92 -16.24 30.36
CA GLU A 145 3.84 -15.05 31.21
C GLU A 145 5.09 -14.85 32.08
N SER A 146 5.75 -15.95 32.48
CA SER A 146 7.01 -15.92 33.23
C SER A 146 8.16 -15.24 32.47
N ASN A 147 8.04 -15.11 31.15
CA ASN A 147 9.02 -14.43 30.29
C ASN A 147 8.67 -12.96 30.02
N ILE A 148 7.57 -12.41 30.57
CA ILE A 148 7.21 -11.02 30.34
C ILE A 148 8.25 -10.09 31.00
N LEU A 149 8.80 -9.19 30.18
CA LEU A 149 9.68 -8.09 30.59
C LEU A 149 8.89 -6.80 30.84
N GLY A 150 7.73 -6.65 30.21
CA GLY A 150 6.81 -5.52 30.38
C GLY A 150 5.56 -5.67 29.52
N SER A 151 4.48 -5.01 29.94
CA SER A 151 3.17 -5.05 29.26
C SER A 151 2.50 -3.67 29.32
N GLY A 152 1.76 -3.29 28.28
CA GLY A 152 1.00 -2.04 28.24
C GLY A 152 0.10 -1.95 27.01
N GLY A 153 -0.38 -0.74 26.70
CA GLY A 153 -1.28 -0.52 25.54
C GLY A 153 -0.68 -0.90 24.19
N PHE A 154 0.65 -0.90 24.09
CA PHE A 154 1.42 -1.30 22.90
C PHE A 154 1.66 -2.81 22.80
N GLY A 155 1.06 -3.60 23.70
CA GLY A 155 1.22 -5.05 23.77
C GLY A 155 2.20 -5.50 24.86
N CYS A 156 2.79 -6.68 24.65
CA CYS A 156 3.63 -7.36 25.64
C CYS A 156 5.04 -7.60 25.10
N VAL A 157 6.05 -7.38 25.94
CA VAL A 157 7.45 -7.63 25.63
C VAL A 157 7.91 -8.87 26.39
N TYR A 158 8.42 -9.87 25.67
CA TYR A 158 8.86 -11.14 26.22
C TYR A 158 10.38 -11.27 26.10
N LYS A 159 11.01 -11.90 27.08
CA LYS A 159 12.36 -12.41 26.99
C LYS A 159 12.35 -13.64 26.10
N ALA A 160 13.23 -13.68 25.11
CA ALA A 160 13.36 -14.84 24.23
C ALA A 160 14.80 -15.33 24.18
N LYS A 161 15.00 -16.65 24.13
CA LYS A 161 16.29 -17.30 23.97
C LYS A 161 16.41 -17.84 22.55
N LEU A 162 17.07 -17.11 21.66
CA LEU A 162 17.16 -17.47 20.24
C LEU A 162 18.28 -18.49 19.98
N GLN A 163 19.38 -18.42 20.74
CA GLN A 163 20.49 -19.38 20.71
C GLN A 163 21.04 -19.59 22.13
N PRO A 164 21.88 -20.61 22.38
CA PRO A 164 22.61 -20.72 23.64
C PRO A 164 23.33 -19.40 23.95
N ASN A 165 23.08 -18.85 25.13
CA ASN A 165 23.64 -17.57 25.61
C ASN A 165 23.29 -16.32 24.78
N PHE A 166 22.32 -16.40 23.86
CA PHE A 166 21.86 -15.24 23.11
C PHE A 166 20.38 -14.97 23.39
N TYR A 167 20.14 -13.88 24.10
CA TYR A 167 18.81 -13.45 24.51
C TYR A 167 18.41 -12.17 23.80
N VAL A 168 17.13 -12.09 23.45
CA VAL A 168 16.51 -10.95 22.76
C VAL A 168 15.21 -10.57 23.48
N ALA A 169 14.72 -9.37 23.20
CA ALA A 169 13.39 -8.92 23.63
C ALA A 169 12.42 -9.00 22.45
N VAL A 170 11.30 -9.69 22.60
CA VAL A 170 10.27 -9.86 21.57
C VAL A 170 9.03 -9.07 21.99
N LYS A 171 8.75 -7.94 21.35
CA LYS A 171 7.51 -7.16 21.53
C LYS A 171 6.44 -7.73 20.61
N ARG A 172 5.40 -8.30 21.21
CA ARG A 172 4.16 -8.71 20.54
C ARG A 172 3.16 -7.57 20.64
N LEU A 173 2.80 -7.00 19.50
CA LEU A 173 1.83 -5.90 19.45
C LEU A 173 0.41 -6.40 19.77
N ALA A 174 -0.40 -5.52 20.36
CA ALA A 174 -1.79 -5.81 20.65
C ALA A 174 -2.57 -6.10 19.36
N ALA A 175 -3.29 -7.23 19.33
CA ALA A 175 -4.09 -7.62 18.18
C ALA A 175 -5.37 -6.76 18.09
N GLY A 176 -5.84 -6.51 16.86
CA GLY A 176 -7.15 -5.90 16.61
C GLY A 176 -7.23 -4.37 16.72
N HIS A 177 -6.15 -3.68 17.09
CA HIS A 177 -6.13 -2.21 17.09
C HIS A 177 -5.65 -1.68 15.72
N PRO A 178 -6.38 -0.76 15.05
CA PRO A 178 -5.93 -0.15 13.79
C PRO A 178 -4.53 0.45 13.90
N ASP A 179 -4.23 1.08 15.04
CA ASP A 179 -2.94 1.72 15.29
C ASP A 179 -1.78 0.73 15.41
N SER A 180 -2.03 -0.56 15.70
CA SER A 180 -0.95 -1.56 15.84
C SER A 180 -0.17 -1.77 14.55
N ILE A 181 -0.83 -1.65 13.39
CA ILE A 181 -0.19 -1.80 12.08
C ILE A 181 0.69 -0.58 11.80
N THR A 182 0.17 0.61 12.08
CA THR A 182 0.88 1.88 11.90
C THR A 182 2.06 1.97 12.86
N GLU A 183 1.88 1.58 14.11
CA GLU A 183 2.93 1.49 15.13
C GLU A 183 4.04 0.54 14.66
N PHE A 184 3.68 -0.66 14.21
CA PHE A 184 4.63 -1.63 13.67
C PHE A 184 5.44 -1.04 12.51
N GLN A 185 4.77 -0.46 11.51
CA GLN A 185 5.42 0.08 10.32
C GLN A 185 6.35 1.24 10.67
N THR A 186 5.88 2.14 11.54
CA THR A 186 6.67 3.29 12.01
C THR A 186 7.91 2.82 12.75
N GLU A 187 7.76 1.86 13.66
CA GLU A 187 8.87 1.36 14.46
C GLU A 187 9.91 0.62 13.60
N VAL A 188 9.48 -0.20 12.63
CA VAL A 188 10.39 -0.84 11.66
C VAL A 188 11.06 0.20 10.77
N ASP A 189 10.33 1.18 10.23
CA ASP A 189 10.88 2.17 9.31
C ASP A 189 11.95 3.05 9.97
N ILE A 190 11.71 3.46 11.22
CA ILE A 190 12.64 4.30 11.98
C ILE A 190 13.85 3.47 12.45
N LEU A 191 13.60 2.35 13.15
CA LEU A 191 14.68 1.59 13.78
C LEU A 191 15.52 0.77 12.80
N SER A 192 15.03 0.55 11.57
CA SER A 192 15.85 -0.05 10.51
C SER A 192 16.91 0.90 9.95
N LYS A 193 16.74 2.21 10.12
CA LYS A 193 17.62 3.25 9.58
C LYS A 193 18.57 3.83 10.63
N ILE A 194 18.30 3.61 11.91
CA ILE A 194 19.05 4.20 13.01
C ILE A 194 19.90 3.15 13.71
N GLU A 195 21.22 3.37 13.71
CA GLU A 195 22.16 2.63 14.53
C GLU A 195 22.92 3.63 15.41
N HIS A 196 22.59 3.65 16.70
CA HIS A 196 23.23 4.55 17.67
C HIS A 196 23.49 3.80 18.98
N PRO A 197 24.64 4.03 19.66
CA PRO A 197 24.98 3.36 20.92
C PRO A 197 23.95 3.57 22.04
N ASN A 198 23.18 4.67 21.99
CA ASN A 198 22.16 5.00 22.99
C ASN A 198 20.71 4.71 22.56
N ILE A 199 20.52 4.07 21.40
CA ILE A 199 19.20 3.68 20.88
C ILE A 199 19.14 2.15 20.84
N ILE A 200 18.01 1.60 21.27
CA ILE A 200 17.80 0.15 21.19
C ILE A 200 17.81 -0.33 19.74
N SER A 201 18.60 -1.37 19.46
CA SER A 201 18.75 -1.90 18.12
C SER A 201 17.62 -2.89 17.81
N LEU A 202 16.88 -2.62 16.72
CA LEU A 202 15.97 -3.58 16.13
C LEU A 202 16.79 -4.65 15.38
N LEU A 203 16.66 -5.89 15.80
CA LEU A 203 17.36 -7.04 15.20
C LEU A 203 16.53 -7.66 14.08
N GLY A 204 15.20 -7.64 14.22
CA GLY A 204 14.30 -8.25 13.26
C GLY A 204 12.84 -8.04 13.58
N TYR A 205 11.99 -8.61 12.75
CA TYR A 205 10.55 -8.63 12.94
C TYR A 205 9.92 -9.91 12.38
N SER A 206 8.72 -10.23 12.82
CA SER A 206 7.93 -11.34 12.29
C SER A 206 6.48 -10.90 12.08
N ILE A 207 5.88 -11.40 10.99
CA ILE A 207 4.50 -11.12 10.59
C ILE A 207 3.82 -12.47 10.37
N LEU A 208 2.76 -12.76 11.12
CA LEU A 208 1.89 -13.92 10.90
C LEU A 208 0.44 -13.45 11.00
N ASP A 209 -0.30 -13.51 9.89
CA ASP A 209 -1.68 -13.03 9.78
C ASP A 209 -1.86 -11.58 10.28
N GLN A 210 -2.53 -11.39 11.43
CA GLN A 210 -2.69 -10.10 12.11
C GLN A 210 -1.68 -9.90 13.26
N THR A 211 -0.92 -10.93 13.60
CA THR A 211 0.11 -10.86 14.64
C THR A 211 1.37 -10.20 14.08
N ARG A 212 1.93 -9.28 14.86
CA ARG A 212 3.15 -8.53 14.55
C ARG A 212 4.09 -8.64 15.73
N LEU A 213 5.33 -9.05 15.46
CA LEU A 213 6.39 -9.18 16.46
C LEU A 213 7.59 -8.31 16.05
N LEU A 214 8.17 -7.61 17.01
CA LEU A 214 9.42 -6.86 16.87
C LEU A 214 10.48 -7.49 17.77
N VAL A 215 11.69 -7.65 17.26
CA VAL A 215 12.79 -8.34 17.96
C VAL A 215 13.91 -7.35 18.18
N TYR A 216 14.22 -7.07 19.43
CA TYR A 216 15.28 -6.15 19.85
C TYR A 216 16.38 -6.88 20.59
N GLU A 217 17.53 -6.24 20.71
CA GLU A 217 18.52 -6.69 21.69
C GLU A 217 17.93 -6.64 23.11
N LEU A 218 18.34 -7.60 23.96
CA LEU A 218 17.90 -7.61 25.35
C LEU A 218 18.65 -6.55 26.16
N MET A 219 17.92 -5.73 26.90
CA MET A 219 18.48 -4.82 27.89
C MET A 219 18.71 -5.53 29.23
N PRO A 220 19.97 -5.78 29.63
CA PRO A 220 20.26 -6.65 30.77
C PRO A 220 19.83 -6.08 32.13
N PHE A 221 19.67 -4.76 32.22
CA PHE A 221 19.28 -4.05 33.44
C PHE A 221 17.81 -3.59 33.41
N GLY A 222 17.02 -4.04 32.43
CA GLY A 222 15.62 -3.63 32.29
C GLY A 222 15.47 -2.15 31.95
N SER A 223 14.29 -1.60 32.25
CA SER A 223 13.92 -0.21 31.97
C SER A 223 14.44 0.73 33.06
N LEU A 224 14.60 2.02 32.72
CA LEU A 224 14.96 3.05 33.69
C LEU A 224 13.92 3.18 34.80
N GLU A 225 12.64 3.01 34.48
CA GLU A 225 11.55 2.98 35.45
C GLU A 225 11.77 1.91 36.52
N THR A 226 12.09 0.67 36.12
CA THR A 226 12.38 -0.40 37.08
C THR A 226 13.62 -0.12 37.94
N GLN A 227 14.60 0.60 37.40
CA GLN A 227 15.81 0.96 38.13
C GLN A 227 15.57 2.10 39.12
N LEU A 228 14.68 3.05 38.81
CA LEU A 228 14.33 4.16 39.67
C LEU A 228 13.30 3.78 40.75
N HIS A 229 12.27 3.03 40.37
CA HIS A 229 11.09 2.76 41.20
C HIS A 229 10.96 1.31 41.66
N GLY A 230 11.85 0.42 41.19
CA GLY A 230 11.84 -0.99 41.59
C GLY A 230 12.35 -1.22 43.02
N PRO A 231 12.65 -2.47 43.38
CA PRO A 231 13.00 -2.87 44.75
C PRO A 231 14.18 -2.09 45.34
N SER A 232 15.15 -1.70 44.50
CA SER A 232 16.31 -0.91 44.92
C SER A 232 15.96 0.56 45.18
N ARG A 233 14.77 1.04 44.77
CA ARG A 233 14.32 2.44 44.87
C ARG A 233 15.37 3.45 44.37
N GLY A 234 16.08 3.10 43.30
CA GLY A 234 17.10 3.96 42.70
C GLY A 234 18.41 4.06 43.49
N SER A 235 18.62 3.24 44.52
CA SER A 235 19.89 3.20 45.29
C SER A 235 21.09 2.77 44.45
N ALA A 236 20.86 1.89 43.46
CA ALA A 236 21.90 1.48 42.50
C ALA A 236 22.26 2.60 41.49
N LEU A 237 21.42 3.62 41.35
CA LEU A 237 21.62 4.76 40.46
C LEU A 237 22.24 5.93 41.23
N THR A 238 23.56 5.95 41.34
CA THR A 238 24.30 7.10 41.92
C THR A 238 24.02 8.38 41.13
N TRP A 239 24.19 9.55 41.77
CA TRP A 239 23.98 10.84 41.11
C TRP A 239 24.77 10.98 39.79
N ASN A 240 26.04 10.60 39.81
CA ASN A 240 26.89 10.61 38.62
C ASN A 240 26.34 9.73 37.50
N LEU A 241 25.79 8.56 37.83
CA LEU A 241 25.16 7.67 36.85
C LEU A 241 23.85 8.25 36.32
N ARG A 242 23.05 8.92 37.16
CA ARG A 242 21.82 9.63 36.72
C ARG A 242 22.15 10.76 35.75
N MET A 243 23.14 11.59 36.07
CA MET A 243 23.59 12.67 35.19
C MET A 243 24.11 12.15 33.86
N LYS A 244 24.87 11.03 33.89
CA LYS A 244 25.31 10.37 32.67
C LYS A 244 24.15 9.88 31.81
N ILE A 245 23.16 9.23 32.42
CA ILE A 245 21.95 8.77 31.71
C ILE A 245 21.20 9.97 31.10
N ALA A 246 21.06 11.07 31.84
CA ALA A 246 20.42 12.29 31.33
C ALA A 246 21.15 12.87 30.11
N LEU A 247 22.49 12.92 30.15
CA LEU A 247 23.31 13.35 29.01
C LEU A 247 23.26 12.38 27.82
N ASP A 248 23.17 11.07 28.08
CA ASP A 248 23.05 10.05 27.04
C ASP A 248 21.67 10.10 26.32
N ILE A 249 20.65 10.67 26.97
CA ILE A 249 19.27 10.85 26.45
C ILE A 249 19.09 12.17 25.68
N ALA A 250 19.72 13.26 26.14
CA ALA A 250 19.56 14.61 25.61
C ALA A 250 20.13 14.77 24.19
#